data_AF-M6QUF1-F1
#
_entry.id   AF-M6QUF1-F1
#
_cell.length_a   1.000
_cell.length_b   1.000
_cell.length_c   1.000
_cell.angle_alpha   90.00
_cell.angle_beta   90.00
_cell.angle_gamma   90.00
#
_symmetry.space_group_name_H-M   'P 1'
#
loop_
_entity.id
_entity.type
_entity.pdbx_description
1 polymer ?
#
loop_
_entity_poly.entity_id
_entity_poly.type
_entity_poly.pdbx_seq_one_letter_code
_entity_poly.pdbx_strand_id
1 'polypeptide(L)'
;MYFKDISFIIIFLISISSAYPVSYEEAYMMEKEDPLFSIPLYEELLRTSQKSDIRKTASSRLFFLYEKYRKYVPAILIMIRSGKITDKKGRYPSIVSELADGLNVSPSALVSVISGCNKPISNPDIYFQETNPSQSEEESVSIGTSSMQTPEPAVVQEMPFLFKILSKKENAPLYKACYAVKIKTGDYDGWEKIHAFGEMKGVLNPQTSLALRISFTLHSGRGSAYKRIYSGGRLKSLNEEGKSDLLYLYGKFLRNLGKYDSSARYFWMSGSYANKDRSAIETAKTLLISGRKQEACSYLTKSFFPGDESEELLSRVCFKNFENTHPGQGFLKAIKILNNDIPDPVFEYFLGKKISDKTEEPDTDNSNESASTYGKLLDEKLFSGEKDPTPFWDYRKKEGTFFLSAVPQFLCKSNRSSLFKKDLIQPQNCVPYSELSTDVILATPLFESSQEEWSLILSNAAYNPISGQAVFADPDGAETSFQILNLVYRKSLNRFFIDGFSGDKKYKFYSIDLKNISVNILDSN
;
A
#
# COMPACT_ATOMS: atom_id res chain seq x y z
N MET A 1 -7.13 -34.26 -26.43
CA MET A 1 -6.96 -32.87 -26.90
C MET A 1 -8.15 -31.98 -26.52
N TYR A 2 -9.40 -32.45 -26.70
CA TYR A 2 -10.63 -31.72 -26.30
C TYR A 2 -10.77 -31.31 -24.83
N PHE A 3 -10.17 -32.03 -23.87
CA PHE A 3 -10.32 -31.72 -22.43
C PHE A 3 -9.56 -30.45 -21.99
N LYS A 4 -8.46 -30.09 -22.66
CA LYS A 4 -7.69 -28.86 -22.35
C LYS A 4 -8.44 -27.62 -22.84
N ASP A 5 -9.05 -27.69 -24.01
CA ASP A 5 -9.80 -26.57 -24.61
C ASP A 5 -11.09 -26.28 -23.83
N ILE A 6 -11.77 -27.31 -23.31
CA ILE A 6 -12.95 -27.17 -22.45
C ILE A 6 -12.58 -26.55 -21.10
N SER A 7 -11.45 -26.93 -20.49
CA SER A 7 -10.98 -26.27 -19.26
C SER A 7 -10.64 -24.79 -19.47
N PHE A 8 -10.01 -24.42 -20.59
CA PHE A 8 -9.77 -23.01 -20.93
C PHE A 8 -11.07 -22.23 -21.13
N ILE A 9 -12.07 -22.81 -21.81
CA ILE A 9 -13.38 -22.18 -22.02
C ILE A 9 -14.15 -22.05 -20.70
N ILE A 10 -14.12 -23.05 -19.81
CA ILE A 10 -14.76 -22.99 -18.49
C ILE A 10 -14.06 -21.97 -17.60
N ILE A 11 -12.72 -21.91 -17.60
CA ILE A 11 -11.96 -20.88 -16.87
C ILE A 11 -12.28 -19.49 -17.43
N PHE A 12 -12.35 -19.33 -18.76
CA PHE A 12 -12.73 -18.07 -19.41
C PHE A 12 -14.18 -17.66 -19.11
N LEU A 13 -15.12 -18.61 -19.08
CA LEU A 13 -16.52 -18.38 -18.70
C LEU A 13 -16.66 -18.04 -17.21
N ILE A 14 -15.91 -18.68 -16.32
CA ILE A 14 -15.87 -18.34 -14.89
C ILE A 14 -15.25 -16.94 -14.69
N SER A 15 -14.24 -16.56 -15.47
CA SER A 15 -13.68 -15.20 -15.45
C SER A 15 -14.66 -14.14 -15.96
N ILE A 16 -15.61 -14.48 -16.84
CA ILE A 16 -16.70 -13.59 -17.28
C ILE A 16 -17.85 -13.53 -16.25
N SER A 17 -17.90 -14.46 -15.28
CA SER A 17 -19.02 -14.62 -14.33
C SER A 17 -19.00 -13.67 -13.13
N SER A 18 -18.11 -12.68 -13.07
CA SER A 18 -18.15 -11.63 -12.03
C SER A 18 -19.17 -10.53 -12.31
N ALA A 19 -19.95 -10.64 -13.39
CA ALA A 19 -20.95 -9.66 -13.78
C ALA A 19 -22.20 -9.73 -12.90
N TYR A 20 -22.51 -8.64 -12.21
CA TYR A 20 -23.76 -8.49 -11.49
C TYR A 20 -24.79 -7.86 -12.43
N PRO A 21 -25.94 -8.50 -12.67
CA PRO A 21 -26.98 -7.88 -13.49
C PRO A 21 -27.56 -6.69 -12.71
N VAL A 22 -27.19 -5.47 -13.10
CA VAL A 22 -27.68 -4.22 -12.50
C VAL A 22 -28.68 -3.57 -13.45
N SER A 23 -29.85 -3.17 -12.93
CA SER A 23 -30.81 -2.39 -13.70
C SER A 23 -30.61 -0.89 -13.51
N TYR A 24 -31.01 -0.08 -14.49
CA TYR A 24 -30.97 1.38 -14.34
C TYR A 24 -31.83 1.87 -13.18
N GLU A 25 -33.02 1.27 -12.98
CA GLU A 25 -33.93 1.65 -11.89
C GLU A 25 -33.30 1.39 -10.52
N GLU A 26 -32.61 0.26 -10.37
CA GLU A 26 -31.89 -0.08 -9.14
C GLU A 26 -30.79 0.95 -8.82
N ALA A 27 -29.97 1.31 -9.81
CA ALA A 27 -28.94 2.33 -9.65
C ALA A 27 -29.55 3.72 -9.35
N TYR A 28 -30.67 4.06 -9.99
CA TYR A 28 -31.37 5.33 -9.79
C TYR A 28 -32.02 5.44 -8.41
N MET A 29 -32.63 4.36 -7.91
CA MET A 29 -33.17 4.31 -6.56
C MET A 29 -32.06 4.40 -5.51
N MET A 30 -30.95 3.68 -5.70
CA MET A 30 -29.77 3.83 -4.85
C MET A 30 -29.24 5.26 -4.88
N GLU A 31 -29.26 5.95 -6.02
CA GLU A 31 -28.79 7.35 -6.08
C GLU A 31 -29.61 8.30 -5.20
N LYS A 32 -30.92 8.06 -5.06
CA LYS A 32 -31.79 8.87 -4.19
C LYS A 32 -31.51 8.62 -2.71
N GLU A 33 -31.24 7.37 -2.35
CA GLU A 33 -30.97 6.97 -0.96
C GLU A 33 -29.52 7.30 -0.56
N ASP A 34 -28.58 6.91 -1.41
CA ASP A 34 -27.15 7.00 -1.20
C ASP A 34 -26.38 7.23 -2.51
N PRO A 35 -26.18 8.50 -2.91
CA PRO A 35 -25.56 8.80 -4.20
C PRO A 35 -24.10 8.38 -4.34
N LEU A 36 -23.38 8.09 -3.25
CA LEU A 36 -22.02 7.57 -3.34
C LEU A 36 -22.04 6.08 -3.74
N PHE A 37 -22.91 5.29 -3.11
CA PHE A 37 -23.00 3.85 -3.38
C PHE A 37 -23.79 3.49 -4.64
N SER A 38 -24.40 4.47 -5.31
CA SER A 38 -24.96 4.27 -6.66
C SER A 38 -23.88 4.23 -7.75
N ILE A 39 -22.70 4.82 -7.51
CA ILE A 39 -21.57 4.84 -8.45
C ILE A 39 -21.21 3.42 -8.95
N PRO A 40 -20.87 2.44 -8.09
CA PRO A 40 -20.52 1.09 -8.55
C PRO A 40 -21.65 0.41 -9.32
N LEU A 41 -22.91 0.72 -9.01
CA LEU A 41 -24.07 0.19 -9.75
C LEU A 41 -24.12 0.75 -11.17
N TYR A 42 -23.92 2.06 -11.34
CA TYR A 42 -23.84 2.67 -12.66
C TYR A 42 -22.62 2.21 -13.46
N GLU A 43 -21.46 2.04 -12.82
CA GLU A 43 -20.26 1.48 -13.47
C GLU A 43 -20.53 0.07 -14.02
N GLU A 44 -21.13 -0.79 -13.21
CA GLU A 44 -21.47 -2.16 -13.61
C GLU A 44 -22.58 -2.19 -14.68
N LEU A 45 -23.55 -1.28 -14.61
CA LEU A 45 -24.56 -1.10 -15.67
C LEU A 45 -23.92 -0.71 -17.00
N LEU A 46 -22.91 0.18 -17.00
CA LEU A 46 -22.20 0.54 -18.23
C LEU A 46 -21.43 -0.63 -18.83
N ARG A 47 -20.92 -1.53 -17.99
CA ARG A 47 -20.19 -2.74 -18.40
C ARG A 47 -21.12 -3.81 -18.98
N THR A 48 -22.29 -3.98 -18.41
CA THR A 48 -23.20 -5.11 -18.70
C THR A 48 -24.33 -4.78 -19.68
N SER A 49 -24.77 -3.52 -19.75
CA SER A 49 -25.93 -3.12 -20.57
C SER A 49 -25.63 -3.13 -22.07
N GLN A 50 -26.48 -3.80 -22.84
CA GLN A 50 -26.41 -3.82 -24.30
C GLN A 50 -27.12 -2.61 -24.95
N LYS A 51 -27.98 -1.90 -24.20
CA LYS A 51 -28.80 -0.80 -24.73
C LYS A 51 -28.02 0.51 -24.75
N SER A 52 -27.81 1.09 -25.94
CA SER A 52 -27.06 2.34 -26.12
C SER A 52 -27.63 3.52 -25.34
N ASP A 53 -28.96 3.66 -25.30
CA ASP A 53 -29.61 4.82 -24.69
C ASP A 53 -29.50 4.77 -23.17
N ILE A 54 -29.65 3.58 -22.58
CA ILE A 54 -29.40 3.37 -21.15
C ILE A 54 -27.95 3.70 -20.81
N ARG A 55 -26.99 3.24 -21.61
CA ARG A 55 -25.57 3.55 -21.40
C ARG A 55 -25.27 5.04 -21.48
N LYS A 56 -25.89 5.77 -22.43
CA LYS A 56 -25.73 7.23 -22.53
C LYS A 56 -26.27 7.95 -21.30
N THR A 57 -27.48 7.59 -20.86
CA THR A 57 -28.11 8.20 -19.67
C THR A 57 -27.33 7.88 -18.41
N ALA A 58 -26.94 6.62 -18.20
CA ALA A 58 -26.12 6.19 -17.08
C ALA A 58 -24.76 6.89 -17.06
N SER A 59 -24.08 6.99 -18.21
CA SER A 59 -22.79 7.68 -18.32
C SER A 59 -22.88 9.17 -17.98
N SER A 60 -23.99 9.83 -18.35
CA SER A 60 -24.20 11.23 -18.00
C SER A 60 -24.40 11.42 -16.50
N ARG A 61 -25.20 10.56 -15.85
CA ARG A 61 -25.40 10.60 -14.39
C ARG A 61 -24.11 10.30 -13.64
N LEU A 62 -23.41 9.26 -14.07
CA LEU A 62 -22.16 8.83 -13.47
C LEU A 62 -21.09 9.92 -13.52
N PHE A 63 -21.02 10.71 -14.61
CA PHE A 63 -20.13 11.87 -14.68
C PHE A 63 -20.40 12.89 -13.55
N PHE A 64 -21.67 13.26 -13.32
CA PHE A 64 -22.01 14.20 -12.24
C PHE A 64 -21.74 13.63 -10.85
N LEU A 65 -21.94 12.32 -10.66
CA LEU A 65 -21.58 11.65 -9.42
C LEU A 65 -20.06 11.68 -9.21
N TYR A 66 -19.28 11.37 -10.24
CA TYR A 66 -17.83 11.45 -10.14
C TYR A 66 -17.32 12.88 -9.86
N GLU A 67 -17.95 13.89 -10.44
CA GLU A 67 -17.63 15.30 -10.14
C GLU A 67 -17.95 15.63 -8.67
N LYS A 68 -19.16 15.28 -8.23
CA LYS A 68 -19.61 15.52 -6.85
C LYS A 68 -18.72 14.84 -5.80
N TYR A 69 -18.26 13.62 -6.08
CA TYR A 69 -17.44 12.81 -5.18
C TYR A 69 -15.95 12.76 -5.57
N ARG A 70 -15.50 13.70 -6.41
CA ARG A 70 -14.09 13.86 -6.78
C ARG A 70 -13.39 12.58 -7.29
N LYS A 71 -14.12 11.76 -8.05
CA LYS A 71 -13.58 10.55 -8.71
C LYS A 71 -12.88 10.92 -10.02
N TYR A 72 -11.72 11.57 -9.90
CA TYR A 72 -11.05 12.23 -11.02
C TYR A 72 -10.72 11.32 -12.22
N VAL A 73 -9.99 10.23 -12.01
CA VAL A 73 -9.53 9.33 -13.10
C VAL A 73 -10.71 8.76 -13.92
N PRO A 74 -11.74 8.14 -13.31
CA PRO A 74 -12.84 7.60 -14.09
C PRO A 74 -13.69 8.70 -14.74
N ALA A 75 -13.84 9.89 -14.13
CA ALA A 75 -14.49 11.04 -14.78
C ALA A 75 -13.76 11.44 -16.07
N ILE A 76 -12.44 11.57 -16.01
CA ILE A 76 -11.61 11.92 -17.16
C ILE A 76 -11.73 10.87 -18.27
N LEU A 77 -11.75 9.58 -17.92
CA LEU A 77 -11.94 8.51 -18.89
C LEU A 77 -13.32 8.56 -19.57
N ILE A 78 -14.39 8.88 -18.82
CA ILE A 78 -15.73 9.08 -19.41
C ILE A 78 -15.70 10.28 -20.37
N MET A 79 -15.10 11.40 -19.98
CA MET A 79 -15.00 12.59 -20.82
C MET A 79 -14.25 12.30 -22.13
N ILE A 80 -13.11 11.60 -22.06
CA ILE A 80 -12.33 11.18 -23.23
C ILE A 80 -13.20 10.34 -24.18
N ARG A 81 -13.89 9.32 -23.65
CA ARG A 81 -14.75 8.43 -24.46
C ARG A 81 -15.92 9.18 -25.11
N SER A 82 -16.46 10.20 -24.45
CA SER A 82 -17.56 11.01 -24.99
C SER A 82 -17.12 12.06 -26.04
N GLY A 83 -15.81 12.30 -26.18
CA GLY A 83 -15.25 13.33 -27.07
C GLY A 83 -15.48 14.77 -26.62
N LYS A 84 -15.97 15.00 -25.39
CA LYS A 84 -16.31 16.33 -24.84
C LYS A 84 -15.39 16.73 -23.68
N ILE A 85 -14.08 16.64 -23.89
CA ILE A 85 -13.11 16.94 -22.82
C ILE A 85 -12.87 18.43 -22.59
N THR A 86 -13.23 19.27 -23.57
CA THR A 86 -13.18 20.73 -23.46
C THR A 86 -14.53 21.33 -23.83
N ASP A 87 -14.84 22.51 -23.29
CA ASP A 87 -15.95 23.32 -23.76
C ASP A 87 -15.71 23.84 -25.19
N LYS A 88 -16.72 24.50 -25.78
CA LYS A 88 -16.60 25.09 -27.13
C LYS A 88 -15.49 26.15 -27.25
N LYS A 89 -14.97 26.66 -26.12
CA LYS A 89 -13.89 27.64 -26.04
C LYS A 89 -12.54 26.98 -25.74
N GLY A 90 -12.46 25.64 -25.75
CA GLY A 90 -11.23 24.90 -25.49
C GLY A 90 -10.84 24.81 -24.01
N ARG A 91 -11.72 25.18 -23.07
CA ARG A 91 -11.43 25.15 -21.63
C ARG A 91 -11.77 23.80 -21.03
N TYR A 92 -10.90 23.30 -20.17
CA TYR A 92 -11.11 22.06 -19.42
C TYR A 92 -12.14 22.26 -18.30
N PRO A 93 -12.95 21.23 -17.98
CA PRO A 93 -13.85 21.24 -16.83
C PRO A 93 -13.11 21.45 -15.50
N SER A 94 -13.81 21.98 -14.50
CA SER A 94 -13.32 22.25 -13.14
C SER A 94 -12.61 21.03 -12.54
N ILE A 95 -13.18 19.84 -12.66
CA ILE A 95 -12.61 18.61 -12.13
C ILE A 95 -11.21 18.29 -12.69
N VAL A 96 -10.94 18.64 -13.96
CA VAL A 96 -9.63 18.43 -14.59
C VAL A 96 -8.66 19.52 -14.14
N SER A 97 -9.10 20.77 -14.17
CA SER A 97 -8.28 21.92 -13.78
C SER A 97 -7.89 21.85 -12.31
N GLU A 98 -8.82 21.53 -11.40
CA GLU A 98 -8.56 21.39 -9.96
C GLU A 98 -7.52 20.30 -9.67
N LEU A 99 -7.62 19.13 -10.32
CA LEU A 99 -6.63 18.07 -10.14
C LEU A 99 -5.27 18.44 -10.76
N ALA A 100 -5.27 19.05 -11.94
CA ALA A 100 -4.05 19.47 -12.61
C ALA A 100 -3.30 20.53 -11.77
N ASP A 101 -4.03 21.51 -11.24
CA ASP A 101 -3.50 22.54 -10.34
C ASP A 101 -2.97 21.92 -9.05
N GLY A 102 -3.72 20.99 -8.44
CA GLY A 102 -3.29 20.28 -7.22
C GLY A 102 -2.06 19.39 -7.42
N LEU A 103 -1.84 18.88 -8.64
CA LEU A 103 -0.64 18.12 -9.02
C LEU A 103 0.47 19.02 -9.57
N ASN A 104 0.22 20.32 -9.74
CA ASN A 104 1.11 21.28 -10.38
C ASN A 104 1.57 20.84 -11.80
N VAL A 105 0.62 20.40 -12.62
CA VAL A 105 0.82 19.93 -14.00
C VAL A 105 -0.18 20.59 -14.94
N SER A 106 0.06 20.56 -16.25
CA SER A 106 -0.92 21.09 -17.19
C SER A 106 -2.14 20.16 -17.33
N PRO A 107 -3.36 20.70 -17.47
CA PRO A 107 -4.57 19.91 -17.73
C PRO A 107 -4.44 19.01 -18.97
N SER A 108 -3.78 19.49 -20.02
CA SER A 108 -3.53 18.73 -21.24
C SER A 108 -2.61 17.55 -21.01
N ALA A 109 -1.54 17.69 -20.21
CA ALA A 109 -0.65 16.59 -19.84
C ALA A 109 -1.40 15.53 -19.02
N LEU A 110 -2.17 15.94 -18.02
CA LEU A 110 -2.98 15.06 -17.19
C LEU A 110 -3.94 14.19 -18.02
N VAL A 111 -4.74 14.83 -18.89
CA VAL A 111 -5.68 14.15 -19.77
C VAL A 111 -4.96 13.19 -20.73
N SER A 112 -3.84 13.63 -21.29
CA SER A 112 -3.06 12.83 -22.24
C SER A 112 -2.44 11.60 -21.59
N VAL A 113 -1.93 11.72 -20.35
CA VAL A 113 -1.38 10.58 -19.61
C VAL A 113 -2.48 9.60 -19.24
N ILE A 114 -3.63 10.05 -18.72
CA ILE A 114 -4.76 9.15 -18.40
C ILE A 114 -5.25 8.42 -19.66
N SER A 115 -5.39 9.12 -20.78
CA SER A 115 -5.78 8.54 -22.07
C SER A 115 -4.74 7.53 -22.58
N GLY A 116 -3.46 7.91 -22.55
CA GLY A 116 -2.35 7.08 -23.04
C GLY A 116 -2.15 5.82 -22.20
N CYS A 117 -2.21 5.93 -20.87
CA CYS A 117 -2.07 4.79 -19.97
C CYS A 117 -3.26 3.83 -20.00
N ASN A 118 -4.42 4.26 -20.51
CA ASN A 118 -5.55 3.37 -20.74
C ASN A 118 -5.40 2.51 -22.01
N LYS A 119 -4.35 2.73 -22.82
CA LYS A 119 -4.04 1.94 -24.03
C LYS A 119 -2.84 1.01 -23.78
N PRO A 120 -2.70 -0.09 -24.56
CA PRO A 120 -1.49 -0.92 -24.51
C PRO A 120 -0.21 -0.13 -24.77
N ILE A 121 0.87 -0.48 -24.07
CA ILE A 121 2.14 0.24 -24.12
C ILE A 121 3.16 -0.46 -25.02
N SER A 122 3.60 0.25 -26.07
CA SER A 122 4.68 -0.17 -26.95
C SER A 122 6.02 -0.29 -26.20
N ASN A 123 6.97 -1.03 -26.77
CA ASN A 123 8.30 -1.19 -26.18
C ASN A 123 9.04 0.18 -26.10
N PRO A 124 9.48 0.63 -24.90
CA PRO A 124 10.22 1.88 -24.72
C PRO A 124 11.74 1.80 -24.89
N ASP A 125 12.34 0.63 -25.18
CA ASP A 125 13.80 0.41 -25.17
C ASP A 125 14.56 1.44 -26.02
N ILE A 126 14.02 1.76 -27.19
CA ILE A 126 14.58 2.72 -28.16
C ILE A 126 14.69 4.14 -27.55
N TYR A 127 13.90 4.44 -26.51
CA TYR A 127 13.82 5.76 -25.89
C TYR A 127 14.64 5.88 -24.60
N PHE A 128 15.30 4.82 -24.13
CA PHE A 128 16.14 4.91 -22.93
C PHE A 128 17.40 5.73 -23.17
N GLN A 129 17.97 5.69 -24.38
CA GLN A 129 19.14 6.48 -24.72
C GLN A 129 18.77 7.98 -24.77
N GLU A 130 19.64 8.83 -24.22
CA GLU A 130 19.62 10.26 -24.51
C GLU A 130 20.15 10.43 -25.93
N THR A 131 19.36 11.01 -26.82
CA THR A 131 19.90 11.57 -28.06
C THR A 131 20.88 12.66 -27.64
N ASN A 132 22.17 12.36 -27.68
CA ASN A 132 23.20 13.39 -27.69
C ASN A 132 22.83 14.39 -28.80
N PRO A 133 22.77 15.70 -28.54
CA PRO A 133 22.59 16.67 -29.61
C PRO A 133 23.74 16.47 -30.59
N SER A 134 23.40 16.27 -31.87
CA SER A 134 24.35 16.13 -32.96
C SER A 134 25.36 17.27 -32.88
N GLN A 135 26.63 16.91 -32.73
CA GLN A 135 27.72 17.86 -32.91
C GLN A 135 27.54 18.50 -34.29
N SER A 136 27.45 19.82 -34.29
CA SER A 136 27.48 20.65 -35.48
C SER A 136 28.67 20.24 -36.35
N GLU A 137 28.40 20.01 -37.63
CA GLU A 137 29.40 19.81 -38.67
C GLU A 137 30.39 20.99 -38.63
N GLU A 138 31.61 20.75 -38.16
CA GLU A 138 32.76 21.56 -38.56
C GLU A 138 33.34 20.91 -39.82
N GLU A 139 33.15 21.61 -40.93
CA GLU A 139 33.80 21.34 -42.21
C GLU A 139 35.32 21.25 -42.03
N SER A 140 35.87 20.06 -42.26
CA SER A 140 37.28 19.93 -42.63
C SER A 140 37.38 19.10 -43.91
N VAL A 141 37.69 19.82 -44.99
CA VAL A 141 37.94 19.28 -46.32
C VAL A 141 39.21 18.43 -46.28
N SER A 142 39.10 17.15 -46.62
CA SER A 142 40.22 16.39 -47.18
C SER A 142 39.73 15.43 -48.27
N ILE A 143 40.41 15.50 -49.41
CA ILE A 143 40.10 14.82 -50.67
C ILE A 143 40.67 13.39 -50.62
N GLY A 144 39.87 12.38 -50.99
CA GLY A 144 40.40 11.03 -51.25
C GLY A 144 39.38 9.91 -51.43
N THR A 145 38.89 9.73 -52.66
CA THR A 145 38.48 8.45 -53.32
C THR A 145 37.39 7.55 -52.71
N SER A 146 36.20 7.62 -53.33
CA SER A 146 35.32 6.50 -53.76
C SER A 146 35.02 5.33 -52.80
N SER A 147 33.82 5.34 -52.22
CA SER A 147 32.80 4.35 -52.56
C SER A 147 31.40 4.86 -52.20
N MET A 148 30.49 4.82 -53.18
CA MET A 148 29.06 5.05 -52.97
C MET A 148 28.49 3.93 -52.09
N GLN A 149 28.14 4.25 -50.85
CA GLN A 149 27.03 3.60 -50.16
C GLN A 149 26.10 4.71 -49.68
N THR A 150 24.97 4.83 -50.36
CA THR A 150 23.82 5.62 -49.90
C THR A 150 23.45 5.11 -48.50
N PRO A 151 23.49 5.94 -47.44
CA PRO A 151 22.93 5.52 -46.17
C PRO A 151 21.42 5.43 -46.36
N GLU A 152 20.85 4.25 -46.12
CA GLU A 152 19.40 4.14 -45.87
C GLU A 152 19.02 5.17 -44.80
N PRO A 153 17.97 5.98 -45.00
CA PRO A 153 17.58 6.96 -44.02
C PRO A 153 17.21 6.23 -42.73
N ALA A 154 18.00 6.43 -41.68
CA ALA A 154 17.66 6.01 -40.34
C ALA A 154 16.27 6.58 -40.02
N VAL A 155 15.26 5.72 -39.97
CA VAL A 155 13.90 6.10 -39.59
C VAL A 155 13.99 6.53 -38.13
N VAL A 156 14.07 7.83 -37.90
CA VAL A 156 13.95 8.44 -36.57
C VAL A 156 12.51 8.16 -36.12
N GLN A 157 12.29 7.05 -35.42
CA GLN A 157 10.99 6.76 -34.83
C GLN A 157 10.70 7.82 -33.77
N GLU A 158 9.76 8.71 -34.06
CA GLU A 158 9.35 9.77 -33.14
C GLU A 158 8.82 9.16 -31.84
N MET A 159 9.30 9.68 -30.70
CA MET A 159 8.88 9.20 -29.38
C MET A 159 7.37 9.36 -29.21
N PRO A 160 6.62 8.31 -28.80
CA PRO A 160 5.20 8.40 -28.58
C PRO A 160 4.85 9.53 -27.63
N PHE A 161 3.77 10.25 -27.93
CA PHE A 161 3.36 11.45 -27.20
C PHE A 161 3.27 11.26 -25.68
N LEU A 162 2.83 10.07 -25.23
CA LEU A 162 2.82 9.70 -23.82
C LEU A 162 4.21 9.79 -23.17
N PHE A 163 5.22 9.17 -23.78
CA PHE A 163 6.59 9.17 -23.26
C PHE A 163 7.23 10.56 -23.33
N LYS A 164 6.90 11.35 -24.35
CA LYS A 164 7.34 12.76 -24.47
C LYS A 164 6.79 13.65 -23.34
N ILE A 165 5.58 13.38 -22.86
CA ILE A 165 5.02 14.09 -21.69
C ILE A 165 5.68 13.59 -20.41
N LEU A 166 5.80 12.27 -20.25
CA LEU A 166 6.33 11.61 -19.06
C LEU A 166 7.85 11.77 -18.88
N SER A 167 8.58 12.22 -19.90
CA SER A 167 10.02 12.53 -19.79
C SER A 167 10.30 13.85 -19.07
N LYS A 168 9.29 14.71 -18.89
CA LYS A 168 9.47 15.99 -18.21
C LYS A 168 9.38 15.84 -16.70
N LYS A 169 10.34 16.42 -15.97
CA LYS A 169 10.39 16.37 -14.49
C LYS A 169 9.15 16.95 -13.81
N GLU A 170 8.58 18.03 -14.35
CA GLU A 170 7.34 18.64 -13.87
C GLU A 170 6.16 17.65 -13.85
N ASN A 171 6.18 16.64 -14.72
CA ASN A 171 5.11 15.64 -14.85
C ASN A 171 5.35 14.39 -14.00
N ALA A 172 6.35 14.36 -13.11
CA ALA A 172 6.60 13.23 -12.22
C ALA A 172 5.34 12.76 -11.43
N PRO A 173 4.45 13.65 -10.92
CA PRO A 173 3.22 13.22 -10.25
C PRO A 173 2.29 12.38 -11.13
N LEU A 174 2.32 12.56 -12.45
CA LEU A 174 1.46 11.83 -13.40
C LEU A 174 1.77 10.33 -13.47
N TYR A 175 2.95 9.89 -13.02
CA TYR A 175 3.25 8.46 -12.91
C TYR A 175 2.32 7.73 -11.93
N LYS A 176 1.91 8.38 -10.84
CA LYS A 176 0.93 7.80 -9.89
C LYS A 176 -0.46 7.65 -10.53
N ALA A 177 -0.86 8.63 -11.35
CA ALA A 177 -2.11 8.54 -12.11
C ALA A 177 -2.05 7.42 -13.14
N CYS A 178 -0.93 7.31 -13.87
CA CYS A 178 -0.72 6.22 -14.83
C CYS A 178 -0.70 4.85 -14.15
N TYR A 179 -0.03 4.72 -13.01
CA TYR A 179 -0.03 3.53 -12.17
C TYR A 179 -1.47 3.10 -11.84
N ALA A 180 -2.29 4.01 -11.31
CA ALA A 180 -3.67 3.72 -10.96
C ALA A 180 -4.48 3.19 -12.15
N VAL A 181 -4.31 3.78 -13.34
CA VAL A 181 -4.97 3.32 -14.58
C VAL A 181 -4.50 1.92 -14.98
N LYS A 182 -3.18 1.67 -14.95
CA LYS A 182 -2.60 0.38 -15.35
C LYS A 182 -2.98 -0.76 -14.42
N ILE A 183 -2.95 -0.53 -13.11
CA ILE A 183 -3.39 -1.54 -12.13
C ILE A 183 -4.88 -1.83 -12.30
N LYS A 184 -5.73 -0.80 -12.48
CA LYS A 184 -7.18 -1.01 -12.68
C LYS A 184 -7.50 -1.76 -13.97
N THR A 185 -6.69 -1.61 -15.01
CA THR A 185 -6.88 -2.31 -16.29
C THR A 185 -6.20 -3.68 -16.34
N GLY A 186 -5.42 -4.06 -15.32
CA GLY A 186 -4.65 -5.30 -15.30
C GLY A 186 -3.45 -5.32 -16.26
N ASP A 187 -3.07 -4.18 -16.86
CA ASP A 187 -1.92 -4.07 -17.77
C ASP A 187 -0.62 -3.88 -16.98
N TYR A 188 -0.21 -4.94 -16.30
CA TYR A 188 1.00 -5.00 -15.48
C TYR A 188 2.29 -4.84 -16.31
N ASP A 189 2.33 -5.41 -17.51
CA ASP A 189 3.49 -5.32 -18.41
C ASP A 189 3.67 -3.89 -18.93
N GLY A 190 2.57 -3.22 -19.28
CA GLY A 190 2.59 -1.82 -19.69
C GLY A 190 3.03 -0.90 -18.56
N TRP A 191 2.65 -1.20 -17.31
CA TRP A 191 3.18 -0.47 -16.15
C TRP A 191 4.69 -0.63 -15.99
N GLU A 192 5.23 -1.85 -16.02
CA GLU A 192 6.68 -2.07 -15.83
C GLU A 192 7.52 -1.29 -16.86
N LYS A 193 7.07 -1.23 -18.11
CA LYS A 193 7.68 -0.40 -19.17
C LYS A 193 7.70 1.09 -18.82
N ILE A 194 6.56 1.62 -18.39
CA ILE A 194 6.43 3.04 -18.01
C ILE A 194 7.29 3.35 -16.79
N HIS A 195 7.28 2.46 -15.80
CA HIS A 195 8.08 2.62 -14.59
C HIS A 195 9.58 2.61 -14.91
N ALA A 196 10.05 1.63 -15.67
CA ALA A 196 11.44 1.57 -16.12
C ALA A 196 11.84 2.82 -16.91
N PHE A 197 10.97 3.35 -17.78
CA PHE A 197 11.24 4.60 -18.48
C PHE A 197 11.43 5.79 -17.54
N GLY A 198 10.51 6.00 -16.60
CA GLY A 198 10.59 7.12 -15.66
C GLY A 198 11.80 7.04 -14.73
N GLU A 199 12.14 5.82 -14.31
CA GLU A 199 13.33 5.55 -13.50
C GLU A 199 14.60 5.79 -14.30
N MET A 200 14.67 5.32 -15.55
CA MET A 200 15.86 5.48 -16.39
C MET A 200 16.11 6.92 -16.84
N LYS A 201 15.06 7.70 -17.08
CA LYS A 201 15.17 9.14 -17.35
C LYS A 201 15.40 9.99 -16.09
N GLY A 202 15.45 9.40 -14.90
CA GLY A 202 15.64 10.14 -13.65
C GLY A 202 14.52 11.15 -13.37
N VAL A 203 13.32 10.86 -13.85
CA VAL A 203 12.12 11.70 -13.63
C VAL A 203 11.50 11.36 -12.27
N LEU A 204 11.49 10.08 -11.90
CA LEU A 204 10.97 9.63 -10.62
C LEU A 204 11.97 9.85 -9.49
N ASN A 205 11.47 10.33 -8.36
CA ASN A 205 12.23 10.27 -7.11
C ASN A 205 12.45 8.78 -6.75
N PRO A 206 13.68 8.36 -6.38
CA PRO A 206 13.99 6.96 -6.03
C PRO A 206 13.05 6.35 -4.98
N GLN A 207 12.63 7.12 -3.97
CA GLN A 207 11.74 6.60 -2.93
C GLN A 207 10.30 6.43 -3.42
N THR A 208 9.82 7.34 -4.27
CA THR A 208 8.52 7.17 -4.94
C THR A 208 8.56 5.97 -5.89
N SER A 209 9.65 5.81 -6.63
CA SER A 209 9.89 4.70 -7.54
C SER A 209 9.92 3.36 -6.79
N LEU A 210 10.61 3.31 -5.65
CA LEU A 210 10.62 2.16 -4.74
C LEU A 210 9.23 1.80 -4.24
N ALA A 211 8.47 2.79 -3.75
CA ALA A 211 7.11 2.57 -3.27
C ALA A 211 6.19 2.05 -4.38
N LEU A 212 6.32 2.56 -5.61
CA LEU A 212 5.59 2.06 -6.78
C LEU A 212 5.99 0.62 -7.15
N ARG A 213 7.28 0.26 -7.06
CA ARG A 213 7.77 -1.11 -7.34
C ARG A 213 7.18 -2.12 -6.35
N ILE A 214 7.19 -1.79 -5.06
CA ILE A 214 6.63 -2.64 -4.02
C ILE A 214 5.10 -2.71 -4.15
N SER A 215 4.44 -1.58 -4.41
CA SER A 215 2.99 -1.54 -4.64
C SER A 215 2.60 -2.42 -5.83
N PHE A 216 3.33 -2.34 -6.94
CA PHE A 216 3.12 -3.19 -8.11
C PHE A 216 3.15 -4.68 -7.74
N THR A 217 4.11 -5.06 -6.89
CA THR A 217 4.26 -6.45 -6.41
C THR A 217 3.02 -6.90 -5.65
N LEU A 218 2.51 -6.05 -4.76
CA LEU A 218 1.31 -6.34 -3.95
C LEU A 218 0.04 -6.50 -4.80
N HIS A 219 -0.08 -5.77 -5.91
CA HIS A 219 -1.26 -5.83 -6.78
C HIS A 219 -1.18 -6.92 -7.85
N SER A 220 0.03 -7.17 -8.40
CA SER A 220 0.23 -8.12 -9.49
C SER A 220 0.57 -9.54 -9.02
N GLY A 221 1.04 -9.69 -7.78
CA GLY A 221 1.60 -10.96 -7.29
C GLY A 221 2.95 -11.33 -7.90
N ARG A 222 3.59 -10.44 -8.69
CA ARG A 222 4.84 -10.74 -9.40
C ARG A 222 6.09 -10.44 -8.57
N GLY A 223 6.69 -11.51 -8.04
CA GLY A 223 7.89 -11.46 -7.18
C GLY A 223 7.54 -11.29 -5.69
N SER A 224 8.56 -11.30 -4.83
CA SER A 224 8.35 -11.26 -3.38
C SER A 224 8.26 -9.83 -2.84
N ALA A 225 7.07 -9.43 -2.38
CA ALA A 225 6.86 -8.15 -1.72
C ALA A 225 7.73 -8.04 -0.44
N TYR A 226 7.83 -9.13 0.33
CA TYR A 226 8.66 -9.17 1.53
C TYR A 226 10.14 -8.92 1.22
N LYS A 227 10.72 -9.62 0.24
CA LYS A 227 12.15 -9.43 -0.14
C LYS A 227 12.44 -7.99 -0.56
N ARG A 228 11.54 -7.37 -1.33
CA ARG A 228 11.66 -5.96 -1.74
C ARG A 228 11.49 -4.98 -0.58
N ILE A 229 10.52 -5.22 0.31
CA ILE A 229 10.33 -4.39 1.52
C ILE A 229 11.56 -4.46 2.42
N TYR A 230 12.06 -5.67 2.68
CA TYR A 230 13.24 -5.89 3.51
C TYR A 230 14.47 -5.23 2.91
N SER A 231 14.70 -5.40 1.60
CA SER A 231 15.83 -4.78 0.89
C SER A 231 15.73 -3.26 0.86
N GLY A 232 14.52 -2.72 0.65
CA GLY A 232 14.28 -1.28 0.69
C GLY A 232 14.57 -0.71 2.08
N GLY A 233 14.17 -1.40 3.14
CA GLY A 233 14.36 -0.94 4.52
C GLY A 233 15.81 -0.84 4.97
N ARG A 234 16.73 -1.49 4.23
CA ARG A 234 18.17 -1.41 4.46
C ARG A 234 18.81 -0.19 3.78
N LEU A 235 18.12 0.50 2.89
CA LEU A 235 18.71 1.63 2.16
C LEU A 235 18.92 2.83 3.09
N LYS A 236 20.17 3.28 3.23
CA LYS A 236 20.53 4.46 4.05
C LYS A 236 19.90 5.76 3.55
N SER A 237 19.55 5.82 2.26
CA SER A 237 18.97 6.99 1.60
C SER A 237 17.48 7.23 1.89
N LEU A 238 16.82 6.38 2.69
CA LEU A 238 15.42 6.55 3.05
C LEU A 238 15.22 7.71 4.03
N ASN A 239 14.49 8.74 3.59
CA ASN A 239 14.00 9.80 4.47
C ASN A 239 12.75 9.33 5.25
N GLU A 240 12.18 10.20 6.11
CA GLU A 240 11.01 9.86 6.92
C GLU A 240 9.76 9.52 6.06
N GLU A 241 9.53 10.20 4.93
CA GLU A 241 8.43 9.86 4.02
C GLU A 241 8.61 8.47 3.41
N GLY A 242 9.80 8.16 2.91
CA GLY A 242 10.15 6.84 2.36
C GLY A 242 10.04 5.73 3.41
N LYS A 243 10.46 5.99 4.66
CA LYS A 243 10.26 5.06 5.79
C LYS A 243 8.78 4.85 6.08
N SER A 244 7.97 5.91 6.09
CA SER A 244 6.51 5.82 6.27
C SER A 244 5.86 4.98 5.16
N ASP A 245 6.15 5.28 3.89
CA ASP A 245 5.58 4.55 2.75
C ASP A 245 5.98 3.07 2.78
N LEU A 246 7.21 2.76 3.14
CA LEU A 246 7.68 1.38 3.25
C LEU A 246 6.97 0.60 4.36
N LEU A 247 6.81 1.20 5.55
CA LEU A 247 6.07 0.59 6.66
C LEU A 247 4.58 0.46 6.35
N TYR A 248 3.99 1.43 5.65
CA TYR A 248 2.62 1.36 5.14
C TYR A 248 2.44 0.16 4.20
N LEU A 249 3.35 -0.02 3.25
CA LEU A 249 3.32 -1.15 2.31
C LEU A 249 3.56 -2.48 3.03
N TYR A 250 4.38 -2.49 4.08
CA TYR A 250 4.54 -3.68 4.91
C TYR A 250 3.27 -4.02 5.71
N GLY A 251 2.60 -3.00 6.26
CA GLY A 251 1.27 -3.13 6.85
C GLY A 251 0.27 -3.75 5.88
N LYS A 252 0.21 -3.27 4.63
CA LYS A 252 -0.63 -3.87 3.56
C LYS A 252 -0.27 -5.32 3.25
N PHE A 253 1.01 -5.64 3.11
CA PHE A 253 1.48 -7.01 2.91
C PHE A 253 0.99 -7.94 4.02
N LEU A 254 1.19 -7.56 5.29
CA LEU A 254 0.77 -8.35 6.45
C LEU A 254 -0.76 -8.49 6.53
N ARG A 255 -1.51 -7.45 6.15
CA ARG A 255 -2.97 -7.50 6.09
C ARG A 255 -3.46 -8.52 5.06
N ASN A 256 -2.82 -8.56 3.89
CA ASN A 256 -3.16 -9.51 2.84
C ASN A 256 -2.88 -10.97 3.26
N LEU A 257 -1.97 -11.18 4.21
CA LEU A 257 -1.71 -12.48 4.87
C LEU A 257 -2.66 -12.77 6.05
N GLY A 258 -3.59 -11.88 6.38
CA GLY A 258 -4.46 -12.04 7.57
C GLY A 258 -3.78 -11.74 8.91
N LYS A 259 -2.52 -11.26 8.91
CA LYS A 259 -1.76 -10.90 10.13
C LYS A 259 -2.19 -9.51 10.63
N TYR A 260 -3.44 -9.36 11.07
CA TYR A 260 -4.08 -8.06 11.34
C TYR A 260 -3.44 -7.25 12.47
N ASP A 261 -3.09 -7.85 13.61
CA ASP A 261 -2.46 -7.13 14.72
C ASP A 261 -1.09 -6.56 14.33
N SER A 262 -0.31 -7.40 13.65
CA SER A 262 0.96 -7.04 13.04
C SER A 262 0.80 -5.88 12.05
N SER A 263 -0.17 -6.00 11.14
CA SER A 263 -0.50 -5.00 10.15
C SER A 263 -0.87 -3.66 10.79
N ALA A 264 -1.75 -3.66 11.79
CA ALA A 264 -2.18 -2.48 12.51
C ALA A 264 -1.01 -1.76 13.20
N ARG A 265 -0.07 -2.50 13.82
CA ARG A 265 1.15 -1.90 14.40
C ARG A 265 2.01 -1.21 13.34
N TYR A 266 2.21 -1.82 12.17
CA TYR A 266 3.01 -1.22 11.11
C TYR A 266 2.33 -0.02 10.44
N PHE A 267 1.01 -0.04 10.29
CA PHE A 267 0.27 1.17 9.89
C PHE A 267 0.47 2.28 10.90
N TRP A 268 0.27 2.02 12.19
CA TRP A 268 0.48 3.02 13.24
C TRP A 268 1.93 3.55 13.27
N MET A 269 2.92 2.66 13.16
CA MET A 269 4.34 3.02 13.08
C MET A 269 4.62 3.91 11.86
N SER A 270 4.01 3.65 10.71
CA SER A 270 4.17 4.49 9.51
C SER A 270 3.79 5.96 9.76
N GLY A 271 2.71 6.18 10.51
CA GLY A 271 2.22 7.51 10.90
C GLY A 271 3.18 8.29 11.80
N SER A 272 4.02 7.58 12.53
CA SER A 272 5.07 8.19 13.37
C SER A 272 6.21 8.79 12.55
N TYR A 273 6.39 8.32 11.30
CA TYR A 273 7.35 8.87 10.35
C TYR A 273 6.72 9.98 9.49
N ALA A 274 5.58 9.70 8.85
CA ALA A 274 4.83 10.66 8.03
C ALA A 274 3.38 10.21 7.82
N ASN A 275 2.52 11.11 7.32
CA ASN A 275 1.13 10.84 6.91
C ASN A 275 0.28 10.17 8.00
N LYS A 276 0.08 10.90 9.11
CA LYS A 276 -0.69 10.45 10.28
C LYS A 276 -2.13 10.06 9.93
N ASP A 277 -2.78 10.80 9.06
CA ASP A 277 -4.18 10.55 8.70
C ASP A 277 -4.34 9.20 7.98
N ARG A 278 -3.49 8.92 6.96
CA ARG A 278 -3.45 7.61 6.30
C ARG A 278 -3.20 6.48 7.30
N SER A 279 -2.28 6.68 8.23
CA SER A 279 -1.95 5.68 9.25
C SER A 279 -3.14 5.35 10.16
N ALA A 280 -3.87 6.37 10.60
CA ALA A 280 -5.00 6.22 11.51
C ALA A 280 -6.17 5.50 10.83
N ILE A 281 -6.48 5.90 9.59
CA ILE A 281 -7.54 5.27 8.79
C ILE A 281 -7.22 3.79 8.54
N GLU A 282 -6.02 3.47 8.08
CA GLU A 282 -5.66 2.09 7.72
C GLU A 282 -5.50 1.19 8.96
N THR A 283 -5.08 1.76 10.09
CA THR A 283 -5.15 1.09 11.40
C THR A 283 -6.60 0.79 11.77
N ALA A 284 -7.50 1.77 11.69
CA ALA A 284 -8.92 1.60 12.02
C ALA A 284 -9.62 0.56 11.12
N LYS A 285 -9.39 0.61 9.80
CA LYS A 285 -9.90 -0.41 8.86
C LYS A 285 -9.46 -1.82 9.25
N THR A 286 -8.19 -1.97 9.63
CA THR A 286 -7.60 -3.26 10.01
C THR A 286 -8.14 -3.76 11.35
N LEU A 287 -8.32 -2.87 12.33
CA LEU A 287 -8.95 -3.20 13.60
C LEU A 287 -10.42 -3.60 13.42
N LEU A 288 -11.15 -2.94 12.51
CA LEU A 288 -12.56 -3.24 12.24
C LEU A 288 -12.75 -4.68 11.74
N ILE A 289 -12.01 -5.09 10.71
CA ILE A 289 -12.13 -6.45 10.14
C ILE A 289 -11.69 -7.53 11.13
N SER A 290 -10.79 -7.21 12.07
CA SER A 290 -10.40 -8.11 13.18
C SER A 290 -11.45 -8.22 14.31
N GLY A 291 -12.60 -7.56 14.18
CA GLY A 291 -13.67 -7.58 15.18
C GLY A 291 -13.51 -6.57 16.31
N ARG A 292 -12.53 -5.65 16.23
CA ARG A 292 -12.18 -4.69 17.29
C ARG A 292 -12.80 -3.31 17.02
N LYS A 293 -14.11 -3.28 16.76
CA LYS A 293 -14.86 -2.06 16.38
C LYS A 293 -14.65 -0.88 17.34
N GLN A 294 -14.77 -1.10 18.65
CA GLN A 294 -14.62 -0.01 19.64
C GLN A 294 -13.25 0.66 19.54
N GLU A 295 -12.20 -0.13 19.34
CA GLU A 295 -10.84 0.36 19.21
C GLU A 295 -10.65 1.06 17.86
N ALA A 296 -11.14 0.46 16.77
CA ALA A 296 -11.13 1.08 15.44
C ALA A 296 -11.73 2.50 15.46
N CYS A 297 -12.88 2.67 16.11
CA CYS A 297 -13.57 3.95 16.18
C CYS A 297 -12.89 4.98 17.09
N SER A 298 -12.05 4.56 18.04
CA SER A 298 -11.31 5.48 18.91
C SER A 298 -10.22 6.27 18.18
N TYR A 299 -9.78 5.78 17.01
CA TYR A 299 -8.71 6.38 16.22
C TYR A 299 -9.19 7.34 15.13
N LEU A 300 -10.49 7.37 14.85
CA LEU A 300 -11.02 8.18 13.76
C LEU A 300 -11.35 9.58 14.24
N THR A 301 -10.86 10.56 13.50
CA THR A 301 -11.32 11.93 13.57
C THR A 301 -12.55 12.13 12.68
N LYS A 302 -13.30 13.22 12.88
CA LYS A 302 -14.47 13.55 12.05
C LYS A 302 -14.11 14.07 10.65
N SER A 303 -12.83 14.07 10.27
CA SER A 303 -12.40 14.49 8.93
C SER A 303 -12.43 13.28 8.01
N PHE A 304 -13.28 13.33 6.99
CA PHE A 304 -13.46 12.24 6.02
C PHE A 304 -13.16 12.76 4.62
N PHE A 305 -12.61 11.91 3.75
CA PHE A 305 -12.47 12.26 2.34
C PHE A 305 -13.82 12.06 1.62
N PRO A 306 -14.47 13.14 1.12
CA PRO A 306 -15.75 13.03 0.44
C PRO A 306 -15.55 12.33 -0.91
N GLY A 307 -15.69 11.01 -0.93
CA GLY A 307 -15.54 10.21 -2.14
C GLY A 307 -14.84 8.88 -1.96
N ASP A 308 -14.31 8.52 -0.79
CA ASP A 308 -13.85 7.15 -0.53
C ASP A 308 -14.99 6.34 0.10
N GLU A 309 -15.50 5.33 -0.62
CA GLU A 309 -16.61 4.49 -0.17
C GLU A 309 -16.25 3.70 1.10
N SER A 310 -15.02 3.25 1.22
CA SER A 310 -14.57 2.49 2.38
C SER A 310 -14.43 3.38 3.62
N GLU A 311 -13.95 4.61 3.46
CA GLU A 311 -13.89 5.58 4.56
C GLU A 311 -15.29 6.08 4.97
N GLU A 312 -16.21 6.30 4.02
CA GLU A 312 -17.59 6.65 4.34
C GLU A 312 -18.29 5.52 5.11
N LEU A 313 -18.10 4.25 4.71
CA LEU A 313 -18.62 3.11 5.47
C LEU A 313 -18.03 3.07 6.89
N LEU A 314 -16.72 3.23 7.01
CA LEU A 314 -16.04 3.23 8.29
C LEU A 314 -16.57 4.35 9.21
N SER A 315 -16.79 5.54 8.65
CA SER A 315 -17.42 6.67 9.35
C SER A 315 -18.84 6.34 9.82
N ARG A 316 -19.65 5.70 8.97
CA ARG A 316 -21.02 5.27 9.33
C ARG A 316 -21.03 4.23 10.44
N VAL A 317 -20.10 3.28 10.42
CA VAL A 317 -19.90 2.27 11.46
C VAL A 317 -19.62 2.93 12.81
N CYS A 318 -18.74 3.93 12.81
CA CYS A 318 -18.25 4.53 14.05
C CYS A 318 -19.10 5.68 14.61
N PHE A 319 -19.75 6.46 13.75
CA PHE A 319 -20.45 7.68 14.18
C PHE A 319 -21.96 7.66 13.95
N LYS A 320 -22.49 6.75 13.11
CA LYS A 320 -23.91 6.72 12.72
C LYS A 320 -24.62 5.42 13.12
N ASN A 321 -23.97 4.51 13.86
CA ASN A 321 -24.52 3.21 14.31
C ASN A 321 -25.20 2.40 13.19
N PHE A 322 -24.64 2.47 11.98
CA PHE A 322 -25.26 1.98 10.74
C PHE A 322 -25.43 0.45 10.66
N GLU A 323 -24.72 -0.33 11.47
CA GLU A 323 -24.88 -1.79 11.51
C GLU A 323 -26.29 -2.22 11.97
N ASN A 324 -26.91 -1.44 12.87
CA ASN A 324 -28.23 -1.78 13.41
C ASN A 324 -29.35 -1.62 12.37
N THR A 325 -29.09 -0.90 11.28
CA THR A 325 -30.09 -0.60 10.25
C THR A 325 -30.23 -1.66 9.16
N HIS A 326 -29.53 -2.80 9.23
CA HIS A 326 -29.53 -3.88 8.22
C HIS A 326 -29.46 -3.35 6.78
N PRO A 327 -28.25 -3.19 6.19
CA PRO A 327 -28.13 -2.60 4.87
C PRO A 327 -29.00 -3.33 3.83
N GLY A 328 -29.79 -2.57 3.07
CA GLY A 328 -30.67 -3.11 2.03
C GLY A 328 -29.92 -3.91 0.96
N GLN A 329 -30.63 -4.77 0.23
CA GLN A 329 -30.02 -5.65 -0.78
C GLN A 329 -29.23 -4.90 -1.86
N GLY A 330 -29.74 -3.75 -2.33
CA GLY A 330 -29.04 -2.91 -3.31
C GLY A 330 -27.72 -2.35 -2.78
N PHE A 331 -27.67 -2.01 -1.49
CA PHE A 331 -26.45 -1.51 -0.84
C PHE A 331 -25.39 -2.61 -0.71
N LEU A 332 -25.80 -3.81 -0.28
CA LEU A 332 -24.90 -4.96 -0.22
C LEU A 332 -24.38 -5.34 -1.61
N LYS A 333 -25.18 -5.19 -2.66
CA LYS A 333 -24.74 -5.41 -4.05
C LYS A 333 -23.68 -4.38 -4.48
N ALA A 334 -23.86 -3.11 -4.15
CA ALA A 334 -22.86 -2.07 -4.38
C ALA A 334 -21.54 -2.41 -3.67
N ILE A 335 -21.59 -2.84 -2.40
CA ILE A 335 -20.40 -3.28 -1.65
C ILE A 335 -19.73 -4.49 -2.30
N LYS A 336 -20.49 -5.47 -2.82
CA LYS A 336 -19.92 -6.63 -3.53
C LYS A 336 -19.17 -6.21 -4.79
N ILE A 337 -19.72 -5.29 -5.58
CA ILE A 337 -19.06 -4.75 -6.78
C ILE A 337 -17.76 -4.05 -6.38
N LEU A 338 -17.82 -3.13 -5.40
CA LEU A 338 -16.65 -2.42 -4.90
C LEU A 338 -15.55 -3.37 -4.42
N ASN A 339 -15.91 -4.39 -3.63
CA ASN A 339 -14.94 -5.35 -3.10
C ASN A 339 -14.33 -6.26 -4.18
N ASN A 340 -15.02 -6.48 -5.29
CA ASN A 340 -14.46 -7.25 -6.41
C ASN A 340 -13.50 -6.39 -7.24
N ASP A 341 -13.77 -5.10 -7.38
CA ASP A 341 -12.91 -4.17 -8.08
C ASP A 341 -11.65 -3.84 -7.28
N ILE A 342 -11.82 -3.44 -6.02
CA ILE A 342 -10.74 -3.08 -5.09
C ILE A 342 -11.11 -3.62 -3.70
N PRO A 343 -10.56 -4.78 -3.29
CA PRO A 343 -10.79 -5.32 -1.96
C PRO A 343 -10.35 -4.35 -0.87
N ASP A 344 -11.22 -4.13 0.12
CA ASP A 344 -10.93 -3.29 1.29
C ASP A 344 -11.50 -3.95 2.56
N PRO A 345 -10.79 -3.92 3.70
CA PRO A 345 -11.25 -4.53 4.95
C PRO A 345 -12.65 -4.08 5.39
N VAL A 346 -13.04 -2.84 5.11
CA VAL A 346 -14.35 -2.33 5.49
C VAL A 346 -15.45 -3.01 4.67
N PHE A 347 -15.22 -3.23 3.37
CA PHE A 347 -16.18 -3.96 2.55
C PHE A 347 -16.29 -5.42 3.00
N GLU A 348 -15.18 -6.08 3.29
CA GLU A 348 -15.15 -7.46 3.78
C GLU A 348 -15.92 -7.62 5.09
N TYR A 349 -15.83 -6.64 5.99
CA TYR A 349 -16.57 -6.60 7.26
C TYR A 349 -18.08 -6.62 7.01
N PHE A 350 -18.59 -5.77 6.11
CA PHE A 350 -20.02 -5.74 5.75
C PHE A 350 -20.49 -7.00 5.00
N LEU A 351 -19.59 -7.64 4.25
CA LEU A 351 -19.91 -8.88 3.52
C LEU A 351 -19.85 -10.12 4.40
N GLY A 352 -19.45 -10.00 5.68
CA GLY A 352 -19.31 -11.12 6.59
C GLY A 352 -18.24 -12.12 6.16
N LYS A 353 -17.25 -11.69 5.36
CA LYS A 353 -16.10 -12.54 5.02
C LYS A 353 -15.30 -12.78 6.30
N LYS A 354 -15.11 -14.06 6.64
CA LYS A 354 -14.31 -14.45 7.82
C LYS A 354 -12.85 -14.07 7.60
N ILE A 355 -12.18 -13.78 8.72
CA ILE A 355 -10.71 -13.66 8.82
C ILE A 355 -10.08 -14.81 8.05
N SER A 356 -9.41 -14.49 6.94
CA SER A 356 -8.72 -15.47 6.13
C SER A 356 -7.32 -15.67 6.70
N ASP A 357 -7.07 -16.83 7.27
CA ASP A 357 -5.70 -17.27 7.57
C ASP A 357 -5.02 -17.65 6.25
N LYS A 358 -4.54 -16.66 5.50
CA LYS A 358 -3.67 -16.91 4.35
C LYS A 358 -2.28 -17.19 4.89
N THR A 359 -1.88 -18.45 4.87
CA THR A 359 -0.50 -18.84 5.16
C THR A 359 0.43 -18.21 4.11
N GLU A 360 1.64 -17.81 4.53
CA GLU A 360 2.73 -17.51 3.59
C GLU A 360 2.84 -18.71 2.62
N GLU A 361 2.62 -18.48 1.32
CA GLU A 361 3.07 -19.46 0.35
C GLU A 361 4.58 -19.59 0.54
N PRO A 362 5.11 -20.81 0.71
CA PRO A 362 6.54 -20.99 0.91
C PRO A 362 7.26 -20.34 -0.28
N ASP A 363 8.26 -19.51 0.03
CA ASP A 363 9.20 -18.98 -0.95
C ASP A 363 9.74 -20.18 -1.75
N THR A 364 9.16 -20.41 -2.92
CA THR A 364 9.71 -21.39 -3.85
C THR A 364 10.92 -20.69 -4.44
N ASP A 365 12.07 -20.91 -3.80
CA ASP A 365 13.38 -20.32 -4.15
C ASP A 365 13.83 -20.61 -5.60
N ASN A 366 13.00 -21.23 -6.44
CA ASN A 366 13.31 -21.62 -7.81
C ASN A 366 12.15 -21.52 -8.82
N SER A 367 11.02 -20.87 -8.53
CA SER A 367 10.04 -20.60 -9.61
C SER A 367 10.36 -19.26 -10.23
N ASN A 368 11.09 -19.27 -11.36
CA ASN A 368 11.25 -18.18 -12.32
C ASN A 368 10.55 -16.89 -11.86
N GLU A 369 11.17 -16.12 -10.96
CA GLU A 369 10.71 -14.77 -10.64
C GLU A 369 10.54 -14.13 -12.01
N SER A 370 9.30 -13.76 -12.36
CA SER A 370 8.88 -13.41 -13.71
C SER A 370 9.57 -12.11 -14.11
N ALA A 371 10.86 -12.21 -14.39
CA ALA A 371 11.78 -11.12 -14.38
C ALA A 371 11.82 -10.63 -15.81
N SER A 372 10.71 -9.96 -16.17
CA SER A 372 10.70 -9.06 -17.32
C SER A 372 12.00 -8.25 -17.29
N THR A 373 12.59 -8.02 -18.45
CA THR A 373 13.87 -7.30 -18.55
C THR A 373 13.82 -5.97 -17.78
N TYR A 374 12.67 -5.28 -17.84
CA TYR A 374 12.38 -4.07 -17.06
C TYR A 374 12.33 -4.30 -15.56
N GLY A 375 11.73 -5.40 -15.10
CA GLY A 375 11.69 -5.76 -13.68
C GLY A 375 13.08 -5.95 -13.09
N LYS A 376 13.98 -6.66 -13.78
CA LYS A 376 15.38 -6.83 -13.34
C LYS A 376 16.11 -5.49 -13.26
N LEU A 377 15.97 -4.71 -14.33
CA LEU A 377 16.59 -3.40 -14.47
C LEU A 377 16.11 -2.41 -13.38
N LEU A 378 14.83 -2.44 -13.03
CA LEU A 378 14.27 -1.68 -11.91
C LEU A 378 14.83 -2.15 -10.57
N ASP A 379 14.85 -3.47 -10.32
CA ASP A 379 15.32 -4.02 -9.05
C ASP A 379 16.83 -3.75 -8.86
N GLU A 380 17.66 -3.89 -9.91
CA GLU A 380 19.08 -3.53 -9.88
C GLU A 380 19.29 -2.05 -9.54
N LYS A 381 18.53 -1.15 -10.15
CA LYS A 381 18.70 0.30 -9.94
C LYS A 381 18.18 0.75 -8.57
N LEU A 382 16.99 0.31 -8.18
CA LEU A 382 16.33 0.77 -6.94
C LEU A 382 16.98 0.21 -5.68
N PHE A 383 17.64 -0.95 -5.76
CA PHE A 383 18.23 -1.62 -4.61
C PHE A 383 19.76 -1.67 -4.63
N SER A 384 20.47 -0.94 -5.50
CA SER A 384 21.95 -0.94 -5.56
C SER A 384 22.65 0.03 -4.60
N GLY A 385 21.92 0.94 -3.94
CA GLY A 385 22.49 1.94 -3.04
C GLY A 385 23.13 1.37 -1.76
N GLU A 386 23.75 2.25 -0.97
CA GLU A 386 24.35 1.89 0.33
C GLU A 386 23.31 1.27 1.28
N LYS A 387 23.70 0.17 1.92
CA LYS A 387 22.81 -0.63 2.76
C LYS A 387 23.35 -0.79 4.17
N ASP A 388 22.44 -0.68 5.13
CA ASP A 388 22.66 -1.13 6.49
C ASP A 388 22.61 -2.68 6.58
N PRO A 389 23.21 -3.27 7.62
CA PRO A 389 23.20 -4.71 7.84
C PRO A 389 21.79 -5.28 8.03
N THR A 390 20.88 -4.48 8.58
CA THR A 390 19.48 -4.81 8.86
C THR A 390 18.60 -3.61 8.51
N PRO A 391 17.29 -3.81 8.24
CA PRO A 391 16.38 -2.70 8.04
C PRO A 391 16.33 -1.75 9.25
N PHE A 392 15.93 -0.50 9.03
CA PHE A 392 15.88 0.52 10.10
C PHE A 392 14.93 0.17 11.28
N TRP A 393 14.08 -0.84 11.15
CA TRP A 393 13.20 -1.35 12.22
C TRP A 393 13.71 -2.65 12.86
N ASP A 394 14.92 -3.11 12.55
CA ASP A 394 15.51 -4.36 13.04
C ASP A 394 16.82 -4.06 13.80
N TYR A 395 16.73 -4.15 15.11
CA TYR A 395 17.76 -3.82 16.09
C TYR A 395 18.46 -5.07 16.65
N ARG A 396 18.23 -6.26 16.07
CA ARG A 396 18.81 -7.53 16.57
C ARG A 396 20.33 -7.52 16.64
N LYS A 397 21.00 -6.74 15.80
CA LYS A 397 22.47 -6.61 15.79
C LYS A 397 22.99 -5.47 16.67
N LYS A 398 22.12 -4.71 17.33
CA LYS A 398 22.50 -3.61 18.21
C LYS A 398 22.52 -4.09 19.65
N GLU A 399 23.48 -3.62 20.41
CA GLU A 399 23.49 -3.76 21.86
C GLU A 399 22.53 -2.75 22.48
N GLY A 400 21.81 -3.17 23.51
CA GLY A 400 20.85 -2.33 24.20
C GLY A 400 20.76 -2.63 25.68
N THR A 401 20.16 -1.68 26.41
CA THR A 401 19.95 -1.78 27.85
C THR A 401 18.50 -1.43 28.16
N PHE A 402 17.82 -2.30 28.91
CA PHE A 402 16.49 -2.04 29.44
C PHE A 402 16.61 -1.56 30.88
N PHE A 403 16.19 -0.33 31.12
CA PHE A 403 16.07 0.26 32.45
C PHE A 403 14.65 0.06 32.95
N LEU A 404 14.48 -0.78 33.97
CA LEU A 404 13.17 -1.07 34.59
C LEU A 404 13.00 -0.21 35.84
N SER A 405 11.80 0.32 36.05
CA SER A 405 11.50 1.19 37.21
C SER A 405 11.34 0.42 38.53
N ALA A 406 11.26 -0.91 38.49
CA ALA A 406 11.10 -1.77 39.66
C ALA A 406 11.51 -3.21 39.31
N VAL A 407 11.78 -4.03 40.33
CA VAL A 407 12.06 -5.46 40.16
C VAL A 407 10.81 -6.20 39.67
N PRO A 408 10.83 -6.82 38.48
CA PRO A 408 9.72 -7.63 37.99
C PRO A 408 9.49 -8.88 38.85
N GLN A 409 8.23 -9.14 39.15
CA GLN A 409 7.79 -10.33 39.90
C GLN A 409 7.09 -11.33 39.00
N PHE A 410 6.39 -10.84 37.97
CA PHE A 410 5.69 -11.69 37.02
C PHE A 410 5.91 -11.24 35.58
N LEU A 411 5.91 -12.21 34.67
CA LEU A 411 5.76 -12.02 33.24
C LEU A 411 4.34 -12.43 32.85
N CYS A 412 3.59 -11.49 32.30
CA CYS A 412 2.17 -11.67 32.00
C CYS A 412 1.91 -11.60 30.51
N LYS A 413 1.12 -12.55 30.00
CA LYS A 413 0.57 -12.51 28.65
C LYS A 413 -0.65 -11.60 28.62
N SER A 414 -0.60 -10.61 27.76
CA SER A 414 -1.76 -9.80 27.41
C SER A 414 -2.47 -10.40 26.20
N ASN A 415 -3.80 -10.51 26.30
CA ASN A 415 -4.65 -10.97 25.20
C ASN A 415 -4.74 -9.93 24.07
N ARG A 416 -4.38 -8.67 24.33
CA ARG A 416 -4.37 -7.58 23.35
C ARG A 416 -3.08 -6.78 23.47
N SER A 417 -2.65 -6.16 22.37
CA SER A 417 -1.56 -5.18 22.44
C SER A 417 -2.00 -3.97 23.25
N SER A 418 -1.19 -3.56 24.22
CA SER A 418 -1.49 -2.40 25.07
C SER A 418 -1.50 -1.07 24.29
N LEU A 419 -1.04 -1.08 23.03
CA LEU A 419 -1.14 0.04 22.10
C LEU A 419 -2.59 0.48 21.89
N PHE A 420 -3.53 -0.47 21.88
CA PHE A 420 -4.92 -0.22 21.47
C PHE A 420 -5.92 -0.22 22.63
N LYS A 421 -5.54 -0.78 23.79
CA LYS A 421 -6.27 -0.65 25.05
C LYS A 421 -5.37 -0.95 26.23
N LYS A 422 -5.49 -0.18 27.32
CA LYS A 422 -4.93 -0.57 28.62
C LYS A 422 -5.79 -1.70 29.21
N ASP A 423 -5.42 -2.94 28.94
CA ASP A 423 -6.03 -4.08 29.60
C ASP A 423 -5.48 -4.21 31.03
N LEU A 424 -6.36 -4.50 31.98
CA LEU A 424 -5.96 -4.87 33.33
C LEU A 424 -5.26 -6.22 33.26
N ILE A 425 -4.08 -6.33 33.88
CA ILE A 425 -3.35 -7.60 33.96
C ILE A 425 -4.20 -8.59 34.75
N GLN A 426 -4.42 -9.75 34.15
CA GLN A 426 -5.16 -10.84 34.75
C GLN A 426 -4.16 -11.84 35.36
N PRO A 427 -4.20 -12.12 36.67
CA PRO A 427 -3.22 -12.99 37.35
C PRO A 427 -3.09 -14.39 36.72
N GLN A 428 -4.17 -14.95 36.18
CA GLN A 428 -4.17 -16.25 35.50
C GLN A 428 -3.32 -16.29 34.21
N ASN A 429 -2.97 -15.14 33.66
CA ASN A 429 -2.14 -15.03 32.46
C ASN A 429 -0.67 -14.71 32.80
N CYS A 430 -0.28 -14.87 34.07
CA CYS A 430 1.04 -14.49 34.55
C CYS A 430 1.81 -15.69 35.07
N VAL A 431 3.13 -15.65 34.89
CA VAL A 431 4.07 -16.60 35.50
C VAL A 431 5.13 -15.86 36.30
N PRO A 432 5.70 -16.48 37.35
CA PRO A 432 6.81 -15.88 38.10
C PRO A 432 7.96 -15.50 37.16
N TYR A 433 8.43 -14.27 37.30
CA TYR A 433 9.59 -13.79 36.54
C TYR A 433 10.88 -14.29 37.19
N SER A 434 11.78 -14.84 36.39
CA SER A 434 13.14 -15.19 36.81
C SER A 434 14.18 -14.32 36.08
N GLU A 435 14.24 -14.43 34.75
CA GLU A 435 15.16 -13.68 33.91
C GLU A 435 14.53 -13.33 32.55
N LEU A 436 15.06 -12.28 31.91
CA LEU A 436 14.66 -11.85 30.58
C LEU A 436 15.50 -12.59 29.52
N SER A 437 15.31 -13.90 29.38
CA SER A 437 15.99 -14.71 28.36
C SER A 437 15.01 -15.41 27.42
N THR A 438 15.41 -15.59 26.17
CA THR A 438 14.58 -16.28 25.16
C THR A 438 14.23 -17.69 25.62
N ASP A 439 15.21 -18.45 26.12
CA ASP A 439 15.02 -19.84 26.48
C ASP A 439 14.07 -19.99 27.67
N VAL A 440 14.18 -19.13 28.69
CA VAL A 440 13.28 -19.14 29.85
C VAL A 440 11.86 -18.71 29.48
N ILE A 441 11.72 -17.65 28.68
CA ILE A 441 10.39 -17.19 28.25
C ILE A 441 9.72 -18.29 27.42
N LEU A 442 10.41 -18.88 26.44
CA LEU A 442 9.80 -19.88 25.56
C LEU A 442 9.56 -21.24 26.23
N ALA A 443 10.28 -21.57 27.30
CA ALA A 443 10.04 -22.77 28.10
C ALA A 443 8.79 -22.66 29.00
N THR A 444 8.17 -21.48 29.08
CA THR A 444 7.01 -21.25 29.95
C THR A 444 5.74 -21.89 29.37
N PRO A 445 5.00 -22.72 30.14
CA PRO A 445 3.79 -23.42 29.66
C PRO A 445 2.66 -22.50 29.19
N LEU A 446 2.64 -21.26 29.69
CA LEU A 446 1.65 -20.23 29.33
C LEU A 446 1.68 -19.86 27.83
N PHE A 447 2.74 -20.25 27.12
CA PHE A 447 2.97 -19.91 25.72
C PHE A 447 2.82 -21.10 24.75
N GLU A 448 2.20 -22.22 25.17
CA GLU A 448 1.92 -23.35 24.28
C GLU A 448 0.77 -23.11 23.27
N SER A 449 0.11 -21.95 23.33
CA SER A 449 -1.06 -21.63 22.51
C SER A 449 -0.80 -21.64 20.99
N SER A 450 -1.84 -21.92 20.19
CA SER A 450 -1.84 -21.80 18.73
C SER A 450 -1.73 -20.34 18.21
N GLN A 451 -1.64 -19.36 19.10
CA GLN A 451 -1.53 -17.95 18.73
C GLN A 451 -0.18 -17.65 18.09
N GLU A 452 -0.21 -16.97 16.94
CA GLU A 452 0.96 -16.59 16.16
C GLU A 452 1.83 -15.51 16.83
N GLU A 453 1.20 -14.63 17.62
CA GLU A 453 1.88 -13.57 18.36
C GLU A 453 1.46 -13.55 19.83
N TRP A 454 2.41 -13.27 20.73
CA TRP A 454 2.15 -13.04 22.15
C TRP A 454 2.60 -11.64 22.53
N SER A 455 1.74 -10.90 23.22
CA SER A 455 2.09 -9.62 23.84
C SER A 455 2.38 -9.87 25.31
N LEU A 456 3.57 -9.49 25.77
CA LEU A 456 4.11 -9.80 27.10
C LEU A 456 4.37 -8.50 27.86
N ILE A 457 3.99 -8.49 29.13
CA ILE A 457 4.11 -7.33 30.03
C ILE A 457 4.79 -7.80 31.32
N LEU A 458 5.77 -7.04 31.79
CA LEU A 458 6.38 -7.23 33.10
C LEU A 458 5.52 -6.56 34.17
N SER A 459 5.27 -7.24 35.29
CA SER A 459 4.48 -6.68 36.39
C SER A 459 5.11 -6.90 37.76
N ASN A 460 4.74 -6.05 38.72
CA ASN A 460 5.12 -6.20 40.12
C ASN A 460 4.20 -7.19 40.87
N ALA A 461 4.43 -7.36 42.17
CA ALA A 461 3.66 -8.29 43.02
C ALA A 461 2.16 -7.97 43.09
N ALA A 462 1.77 -6.71 42.84
CA ALA A 462 0.39 -6.26 42.81
C ALA A 462 -0.24 -6.34 41.40
N TYR A 463 0.42 -7.03 40.46
CA TYR A 463 0.01 -7.14 39.06
C TYR A 463 -0.14 -5.79 38.34
N ASN A 464 0.60 -4.77 38.77
CA ASN A 464 0.69 -3.51 38.04
C ASN A 464 1.84 -3.57 37.02
N PRO A 465 1.65 -3.07 35.77
CA PRO A 465 2.72 -3.00 34.78
C PRO A 465 3.92 -2.21 35.30
N ILE A 466 5.11 -2.72 35.02
CA ILE A 466 6.37 -2.03 35.32
C ILE A 466 6.77 -1.19 34.11
N SER A 467 7.07 0.09 34.36
CA SER A 467 7.57 0.99 33.33
C SER A 467 9.01 0.63 32.99
N GLY A 468 9.32 0.54 31.69
CA GLY A 468 10.67 0.33 31.20
C GLY A 468 11.10 1.41 30.22
N GLN A 469 12.40 1.65 30.13
CA GLN A 469 13.02 2.43 29.06
C GLN A 469 14.05 1.56 28.36
N ALA A 470 13.95 1.44 27.03
CA ALA A 470 14.99 0.82 26.23
C ALA A 470 15.94 1.89 25.71
N VAL A 471 17.24 1.64 25.79
CA VAL A 471 18.30 2.48 25.23
C VAL A 471 19.15 1.62 24.32
N PHE A 472 19.37 2.06 23.08
CA PHE A 472 20.20 1.38 22.10
C PHE A 472 21.30 2.32 21.62
N ALA A 473 22.52 1.81 21.53
CA ALA A 473 23.63 2.53 20.93
C ALA A 473 23.54 2.46 19.40
N ASP A 474 23.55 3.62 18.74
CA ASP A 474 23.71 3.70 17.29
C ASP A 474 25.18 3.69 16.89
N PRO A 475 25.52 3.22 15.66
CA PRO A 475 26.89 3.20 15.16
C PRO A 475 27.58 4.57 15.17
N ASP A 476 26.80 5.64 15.08
CA ASP A 476 27.29 7.02 15.05
C ASP A 476 27.45 7.62 16.46
N GLY A 477 27.27 6.82 17.52
CA GLY A 477 27.36 7.24 18.92
C GLY A 477 26.12 7.95 19.47
N ALA A 478 25.05 8.08 18.67
CA ALA A 478 23.75 8.55 19.14
C ALA A 478 23.04 7.43 19.92
N GLU A 479 22.27 7.78 20.94
CA GLU A 479 21.45 6.82 21.67
C GLU A 479 19.98 6.95 21.25
N THR A 480 19.38 5.85 20.82
CA THR A 480 17.94 5.77 20.63
C THR A 480 17.27 5.24 21.88
N SER A 481 16.51 6.09 22.56
CA SER A 481 15.74 5.70 23.74
C SER A 481 14.24 5.85 23.57
N PHE A 482 13.48 4.93 24.16
CA PHE A 482 12.02 4.99 24.17
C PHE A 482 11.43 4.24 25.36
N GLN A 483 10.24 4.67 25.78
CA GLN A 483 9.47 4.01 26.82
C GLN A 483 8.89 2.71 26.28
N ILE A 484 9.17 1.62 26.98
CA ILE A 484 8.70 0.28 26.64
C ILE A 484 7.23 0.15 27.04
N LEU A 485 6.40 -0.33 26.11
CA LEU A 485 5.02 -0.71 26.39
C LEU A 485 4.91 -2.22 26.59
N ASN A 486 5.36 -3.01 25.61
CA ASN A 486 5.33 -4.46 25.67
C ASN A 486 6.54 -5.08 24.97
N LEU A 487 6.79 -6.32 25.35
CA LEU A 487 7.58 -7.27 24.58
C LEU A 487 6.63 -8.12 23.74
N VAL A 488 6.86 -8.25 22.44
CA VAL A 488 6.04 -9.03 21.52
C VAL A 488 6.86 -10.18 20.96
N TYR A 489 6.39 -11.41 21.10
CA TYR A 489 7.00 -12.57 20.46
C TYR A 489 6.19 -12.99 19.23
N ARG A 490 6.87 -13.24 18.11
CA ARG A 490 6.27 -13.79 16.88
C ARG A 490 6.80 -15.18 16.61
N LYS A 491 5.90 -16.17 16.55
CA LYS A 491 6.24 -17.58 16.42
C LYS A 491 6.79 -17.93 15.03
N SER A 492 6.18 -17.48 13.94
CA SER A 492 6.65 -17.75 12.57
C SER A 492 8.09 -17.29 12.32
N LEU A 493 8.50 -16.19 12.96
CA LEU A 493 9.83 -15.63 12.80
C LEU A 493 10.81 -16.13 13.87
N ASN A 494 10.32 -16.79 14.92
CA ASN A 494 11.04 -17.07 16.16
C ASN A 494 11.80 -15.83 16.66
N ARG A 495 11.09 -14.70 16.81
CA ARG A 495 11.70 -13.39 17.09
C ARG A 495 10.93 -12.61 18.13
N PHE A 496 11.69 -11.91 18.96
CA PHE A 496 11.18 -10.88 19.86
C PHE A 496 11.20 -9.51 19.20
N PHE A 497 10.22 -8.72 19.60
CA PHE A 497 10.04 -7.34 19.22
C PHE A 497 9.70 -6.54 20.47
N ILE A 498 10.03 -5.27 20.45
CA ILE A 498 9.64 -4.34 21.51
C ILE A 498 8.84 -3.21 20.88
N ASP A 499 7.68 -2.90 21.46
CA ASP A 499 6.97 -1.68 21.14
C ASP A 499 7.03 -0.64 22.25
N GLY A 500 6.94 0.62 21.83
CA GLY A 500 7.05 1.73 22.74
C GLY A 500 6.89 3.11 22.10
N PHE A 501 7.09 4.15 22.91
CA PHE A 501 7.06 5.54 22.46
C PHE A 501 8.38 6.24 22.75
N SER A 502 8.99 6.86 21.74
CA SER A 502 10.12 7.76 21.95
C SER A 502 9.67 9.05 22.63
N GLY A 503 10.62 9.85 23.13
CA GLY A 503 10.33 11.09 23.86
C GLY A 503 9.48 12.11 23.07
N ASP A 504 9.56 12.08 21.74
CA ASP A 504 8.74 12.88 20.82
C ASP A 504 7.35 12.26 20.52
N LYS A 505 6.95 11.25 21.29
CA LYS A 505 5.67 10.51 21.18
C LYS A 505 5.50 9.74 19.86
N LYS A 506 6.58 9.45 19.15
CA LYS A 506 6.54 8.54 17.99
C LYS A 506 6.47 7.09 18.47
N TYR A 507 5.54 6.33 17.93
CA TYR A 507 5.46 4.90 18.18
C TYR A 507 6.59 4.18 17.44
N LYS A 508 7.29 3.30 18.15
CA LYS A 508 8.38 2.48 17.65
C LYS A 508 8.05 1.01 17.87
N PHE A 509 8.44 0.18 16.90
CA PHE A 509 8.32 -1.26 16.98
C PHE A 509 9.57 -1.89 16.34
N TYR A 510 10.44 -2.43 17.18
CA TYR A 510 11.76 -2.91 16.75
C TYR A 510 11.91 -4.40 16.99
N SER A 511 12.45 -5.13 16.02
CA SER A 511 12.92 -6.49 16.26
C SER A 511 14.18 -6.46 17.09
N ILE A 512 14.29 -7.30 18.10
CA ILE A 512 15.42 -7.35 19.03
C ILE A 512 15.88 -8.79 19.24
N ASP A 513 17.13 -8.95 19.65
CA ASP A 513 17.68 -10.21 20.14
C ASP A 513 17.93 -10.02 21.63
N LEU A 514 17.22 -10.77 22.48
CA LEU A 514 17.34 -10.64 23.93
C LEU A 514 18.75 -10.94 24.44
N LYS A 515 19.56 -11.69 23.68
CA LYS A 515 20.97 -11.95 24.03
C LYS A 515 21.84 -10.69 23.99
N ASN A 516 21.45 -9.70 23.20
CA ASN A 516 22.16 -8.42 23.07
C ASN A 516 21.56 -7.32 23.96
N ILE A 517 20.63 -7.69 24.86
CA ILE A 517 19.97 -6.77 25.78
C ILE A 517 20.45 -7.04 27.20
N SER A 518 21.01 -6.03 27.83
CA SER A 518 21.23 -6.02 29.28
C SER A 518 20.01 -5.44 30.01
N VAL A 519 19.74 -5.91 31.24
CA VAL A 519 18.64 -5.40 32.06
C VAL A 519 19.21 -4.75 33.30
N ASN A 520 18.90 -3.47 33.49
CA ASN A 520 19.24 -2.70 34.68
C ASN A 520 17.96 -2.33 35.42
N ILE A 521 17.92 -2.61 36.72
CA ILE A 521 16.80 -2.22 37.56
C ILE A 521 17.20 -0.94 38.27
N LEU A 522 16.42 0.13 38.07
CA LEU A 522 16.63 1.38 38.76
C LEU A 522 16.11 1.20 40.19
N ASP A 523 17.03 1.03 41.14
CA ASP A 523 16.68 1.01 42.55
C ASP A 523 16.10 2.38 42.93
N SER A 524 14.80 2.41 43.18
CA SER A 524 14.15 3.53 43.84
C SER A 524 14.58 3.51 45.31
N ASN A 525 15.59 4.31 45.66
CA ASN A 525 15.76 4.76 47.05
C ASN A 525 14.59 5.67 47.45
#